data_AF-A0A9D0CYX5-F1
#
_entry.id   AF-A0A9D0CYX5-F1
#
_cell.length_a   1.000
_cell.length_b   1.000
_cell.length_c   1.000
_cell.angle_alpha   90.00
_cell.angle_beta   90.00
_cell.angle_gamma   90.00
#
_symmetry.space_group_name_H-M   'P 1'
#
loop_
_entity.id
_entity.type
_entity.pdbx_description
1 polymer ?
#
loop_
_entity_poly.entity_id
_entity_poly.type
_entity_poly.pdbx_seq_one_letter_code
_entity_poly.pdbx_strand_id
1 'polypeptide(L)'
;MSSMLPASESVTIVSWLHTDMSEEVFNKEILPILETRCTACHDGSNPHIPNLTSFENVKTVTVVDTGVSVGTLVRVSHIHLFGLAFIFAFMGLIFSHAYVRRIWLKNVIIILPFAAIFLDVMSWWLTKVAEPFGYIIFASGALMGVSFAFQWCVSMYQLWFFKCPDDEVCVVP
;
A
#
# COMPACT_ATOMS: atom_id res chain seq x y z
N MET A 1 7.77 -16.24 17.56
CA MET A 1 9.11 -16.44 18.17
C MET A 1 9.86 -15.13 18.43
N SER A 2 9.49 -14.00 17.82
CA SER A 2 10.12 -12.69 18.10
C SER A 2 10.08 -12.26 19.58
N SER A 3 9.09 -12.71 20.35
CA SER A 3 8.98 -12.45 21.80
C SER A 3 9.89 -13.33 22.69
N MET A 4 10.62 -14.30 22.12
CA MET A 4 11.47 -15.23 22.86
C MET A 4 12.97 -14.86 22.83
N LEU A 5 13.36 -13.87 22.02
CA LEU A 5 14.73 -13.37 21.96
C LEU A 5 14.87 -12.19 22.93
N PRO A 6 15.86 -12.19 23.84
CA PRO A 6 16.14 -11.04 24.70
C PRO A 6 16.35 -9.76 23.88
N ALA A 7 15.83 -8.62 24.38
CA ALA A 7 15.90 -7.35 23.66
C ALA A 7 17.34 -6.95 23.30
N SER A 8 18.31 -7.20 24.19
CA SER A 8 19.73 -6.94 23.95
C SER A 8 20.28 -7.71 22.74
N GLU A 9 19.98 -9.02 22.65
CA GLU A 9 20.41 -9.87 21.52
C GLU A 9 19.72 -9.45 20.21
N SER A 10 18.43 -9.08 20.29
CA SER A 10 17.70 -8.60 19.12
C SER A 10 18.29 -7.30 18.56
N VAL A 11 18.68 -6.37 19.43
CA VAL A 11 19.29 -5.10 19.04
C VAL A 11 20.66 -5.33 18.41
N THR A 12 21.47 -6.26 18.95
CA THR A 12 22.76 -6.63 18.33
C THR A 12 22.57 -7.13 16.90
N ILE A 13 21.65 -8.07 16.68
CA ILE A 13 21.36 -8.61 15.34
C ILE A 13 20.88 -7.50 14.39
N VAL A 14 19.90 -6.70 14.82
CA VAL A 14 19.34 -5.62 14.00
C VAL A 14 20.40 -4.56 13.66
N SER A 15 21.25 -4.18 14.61
CA SER A 15 22.33 -3.23 14.37
C SER A 15 23.31 -3.73 13.32
N TRP A 16 23.70 -5.02 13.38
CA TRP A 16 24.57 -5.64 12.40
C TRP A 16 23.95 -5.64 10.99
N LEU A 17 22.64 -5.92 10.88
CA LEU A 17 21.90 -5.85 9.62
C LEU A 17 21.86 -4.44 9.00
N HIS A 18 21.95 -3.39 9.82
CA HIS A 18 22.01 -2.00 9.37
C HIS A 18 23.43 -1.50 9.05
N THR A 19 24.45 -2.33 9.28
CA THR A 19 25.83 -2.09 8.83
C THR A 19 26.16 -2.89 7.57
N ASP A 20 27.42 -2.93 7.15
CA ASP A 20 27.87 -3.71 5.96
C ASP A 20 27.80 -5.24 6.14
N MET A 21 27.10 -5.74 7.17
CA MET A 21 26.96 -7.17 7.50
C MET A 21 28.30 -7.91 7.46
N SER A 22 29.33 -7.38 8.15
CA SER A 22 30.67 -7.97 8.09
C SER A 22 30.69 -9.40 8.64
N GLU A 23 31.41 -10.29 7.95
CA GLU A 23 31.59 -11.69 8.37
C GLU A 23 32.34 -11.81 9.70
N GLU A 24 33.25 -10.89 10.00
CA GLU A 24 33.97 -10.85 11.28
C GLU A 24 33.02 -10.66 12.48
N VAL A 25 32.16 -9.64 12.41
CA VAL A 25 31.12 -9.40 13.44
C VAL A 25 30.11 -10.55 13.48
N PHE A 26 29.77 -11.12 12.31
CA PHE A 26 28.90 -12.29 12.27
C PHE A 26 29.47 -13.44 13.11
N ASN A 27 30.71 -13.85 12.86
CA ASN A 27 31.34 -14.97 13.56
C ASN A 27 31.54 -14.69 15.06
N LYS A 28 31.83 -13.44 15.42
CA LYS A 28 32.14 -13.06 16.81
C LYS A 28 30.91 -12.84 17.67
N GLU A 29 29.86 -12.22 17.12
CA GLU A 29 28.74 -11.68 17.90
C GLU A 29 27.38 -12.26 17.52
N ILE A 30 27.16 -12.60 16.24
CA ILE A 30 25.85 -13.04 15.75
C ILE A 30 25.71 -14.56 15.78
N LEU A 31 26.71 -15.28 15.29
CA LEU A 31 26.72 -16.74 15.23
C LEU A 31 26.49 -17.38 16.61
N PRO A 32 27.11 -16.92 17.73
CA PRO A 32 26.83 -17.47 19.05
C PRO A 32 25.36 -17.32 19.48
N ILE A 33 24.70 -16.22 19.10
CA ILE A 33 23.28 -15.99 19.39
C ILE A 33 22.42 -16.98 18.58
N LEU A 34 22.74 -17.13 17.28
CA LEU A 34 22.04 -18.07 16.41
C LEU A 34 22.22 -19.52 16.87
N GLU A 35 23.43 -19.91 17.28
CA GLU A 35 23.72 -21.25 17.81
C GLU A 35 22.98 -21.54 19.11
N THR A 36 22.82 -20.53 19.97
CA THR A 36 22.14 -20.69 21.26
C THR A 36 20.63 -20.78 21.12
N ARG A 37 20.04 -20.11 20.11
CA ARG A 37 18.58 -19.88 20.04
C ARG A 37 17.89 -20.45 18.81
N CYS A 38 18.58 -20.52 17.67
CA CYS A 38 17.97 -20.74 16.36
C CYS A 38 18.38 -22.07 15.74
N THR A 39 19.63 -22.51 15.89
CA THR A 39 20.16 -23.72 15.22
C THR A 39 19.52 -25.01 15.70
N ALA A 40 18.84 -25.01 16.87
CA ALA A 40 18.02 -26.15 17.29
C ALA A 40 16.98 -26.58 16.24
N CYS A 41 16.54 -25.65 15.38
CA CYS A 41 15.74 -25.95 14.20
C CYS A 41 16.45 -25.57 12.89
N HIS A 42 17.30 -24.54 12.89
CA HIS A 42 17.96 -24.00 11.70
C HIS A 42 19.40 -24.53 11.48
N ASP A 43 19.65 -25.81 11.79
CA ASP A 43 20.95 -26.48 11.61
C ASP A 43 21.25 -26.94 10.18
N GLY A 44 20.23 -26.95 9.31
CA GLY A 44 20.32 -27.46 7.94
C GLY A 44 19.87 -28.92 7.77
N SER A 45 19.42 -29.59 8.83
CA SER A 45 18.89 -30.95 8.77
C SER A 45 17.53 -31.03 8.04
N ASN A 46 16.77 -29.93 8.02
CA ASN A 46 15.48 -29.84 7.33
C ASN A 46 15.57 -28.89 6.11
N PRO A 47 15.47 -29.40 4.87
CA PRO A 47 15.53 -28.57 3.66
C PRO A 47 14.40 -27.54 3.50
N HIS A 48 13.32 -27.66 4.27
CA HIS A 48 12.16 -26.76 4.18
C HIS A 48 12.29 -25.49 5.03
N ILE A 49 13.36 -25.37 5.83
CA ILE A 49 13.63 -24.18 6.65
C ILE A 49 15.05 -23.67 6.39
N PRO A 50 15.30 -22.35 6.48
CA PRO A 50 16.62 -21.79 6.23
C PRO A 50 17.70 -22.37 7.15
N ASN A 51 18.89 -22.61 6.60
CA ASN A 51 20.06 -22.94 7.42
C ASN A 51 20.68 -21.64 7.95
N LEU A 52 20.96 -21.55 9.25
CA LEU A 52 21.52 -20.35 9.89
C LEU A 52 22.92 -20.59 10.50
N THR A 53 23.59 -21.68 10.13
CA THR A 53 24.90 -22.08 10.68
C THR A 53 26.11 -21.43 10.00
N SER A 54 25.92 -20.73 8.88
CA SER A 54 27.01 -20.08 8.16
C SER A 54 26.62 -18.68 7.69
N PHE A 55 27.63 -17.83 7.54
CA PHE A 55 27.46 -16.47 7.05
C PHE A 55 26.77 -16.44 5.67
N GLU A 56 27.22 -17.30 4.75
CA GLU A 56 26.64 -17.39 3.41
C GLU A 56 25.15 -17.73 3.45
N ASN A 57 24.74 -18.69 4.29
CA ASN A 57 23.33 -19.06 4.38
C ASN A 57 22.50 -17.93 5.00
N VAL A 58 23.00 -17.28 6.06
CA VAL A 58 22.32 -16.15 6.70
C VAL A 58 22.20 -14.96 5.75
N LYS A 59 23.21 -14.70 4.92
CA LYS A 59 23.19 -13.65 3.90
C LYS A 59 22.06 -13.81 2.89
N THR A 60 21.70 -15.05 2.54
CA THR A 60 20.59 -15.31 1.59
C THR A 60 19.22 -14.93 2.16
N VAL A 61 19.05 -14.96 3.48
CA VAL A 61 17.77 -14.66 4.16
C VAL A 61 17.73 -13.28 4.80
N THR A 62 18.83 -12.52 4.71
CA THR A 62 18.97 -11.14 5.22
C THR A 62 19.05 -10.12 4.09
N VAL A 63 18.69 -10.52 2.86
CA VAL A 63 18.61 -9.63 1.71
C VAL A 63 17.62 -8.49 2.01
N VAL A 64 18.09 -7.26 1.81
CA VAL A 64 17.26 -6.06 2.00
C VAL A 64 16.09 -6.10 1.03
N ASP A 65 14.87 -5.99 1.57
CA ASP A 65 13.67 -5.85 0.76
C ASP A 65 13.69 -4.48 0.07
N THR A 66 13.97 -4.47 -1.24
CA THR A 66 13.95 -3.26 -2.07
C THR A 66 12.53 -2.86 -2.49
N GLY A 67 11.51 -3.51 -1.93
CA GLY A 67 10.11 -3.34 -2.24
C GLY A 67 9.70 -4.06 -3.51
N VAL A 68 8.46 -3.80 -3.94
CA VAL A 68 7.81 -4.47 -5.08
C VAL A 68 8.65 -4.37 -6.36
N SER A 69 8.80 -5.47 -7.10
CA SER A 69 9.54 -5.46 -8.38
C SER A 69 8.91 -4.51 -9.40
N VAL A 70 9.73 -3.95 -10.31
CA VAL A 70 9.23 -3.07 -11.39
C VAL A 70 8.17 -3.79 -12.24
N GLY A 71 8.37 -5.07 -12.55
CA GLY A 71 7.39 -5.85 -13.32
C GLY A 71 6.05 -6.00 -12.62
N THR A 72 6.07 -6.24 -11.31
CA THR A 72 4.84 -6.23 -10.49
C THR A 72 4.22 -4.84 -10.46
N LEU A 73 5.03 -3.79 -10.32
CA LEU A 73 4.55 -2.41 -10.24
C LEU A 73 3.85 -1.97 -11.53
N VAL A 74 4.41 -2.29 -12.70
CA VAL A 74 3.77 -2.05 -14.01
C VAL A 74 2.42 -2.79 -14.10
N ARG A 75 2.41 -4.07 -13.72
CA ARG A 75 1.19 -4.89 -13.77
C ARG A 75 0.09 -4.31 -12.87
N VAL A 76 0.41 -4.01 -11.62
CA VAL A 76 -0.56 -3.50 -10.63
C VAL A 76 -1.02 -2.10 -11.02
N SER A 77 -0.11 -1.24 -11.51
CA SER A 77 -0.44 0.10 -12.04
C SER A 77 -1.46 0.03 -13.18
N HIS A 78 -1.27 -0.89 -14.14
CA HIS A 78 -2.21 -1.07 -15.25
C HIS A 78 -3.58 -1.50 -14.74
N ILE A 79 -3.64 -2.56 -13.94
CA ILE A 79 -4.92 -3.11 -13.46
C ILE A 79 -5.69 -2.06 -12.63
N HIS A 80 -5.00 -1.31 -11.76
CA HIS A 80 -5.66 -0.31 -10.92
C HIS A 80 -6.08 0.92 -11.71
N LEU A 81 -5.17 1.50 -12.50
CA LEU A 81 -5.48 2.71 -13.26
C LEU A 81 -6.60 2.46 -14.26
N PHE A 82 -6.59 1.33 -14.97
CA PHE A 82 -7.61 0.99 -15.95
C PHE A 82 -8.91 0.55 -15.27
N GLY A 83 -8.86 -0.39 -14.33
CA GLY A 83 -10.04 -0.94 -13.68
C GLY A 83 -10.83 0.09 -12.86
N LEU A 84 -10.14 0.87 -12.03
CA LEU A 84 -10.80 1.88 -11.19
C LEU A 84 -11.29 3.06 -12.02
N ALA A 85 -10.60 3.44 -13.11
CA ALA A 85 -11.11 4.48 -14.00
C ALA A 85 -12.48 4.12 -14.61
N PHE A 86 -12.73 2.86 -14.97
CA PHE A 86 -14.08 2.46 -15.42
C PHE A 86 -15.11 2.57 -14.31
N ILE A 87 -14.77 2.12 -13.09
CA ILE A 87 -15.69 2.21 -11.95
C ILE A 87 -16.06 3.68 -11.69
N PHE A 88 -15.08 4.58 -11.72
CA PHE A 88 -15.32 6.02 -11.54
C PHE A 88 -16.04 6.65 -12.73
N ALA A 89 -15.83 6.16 -13.95
CA ALA A 89 -16.57 6.62 -15.12
C ALA A 89 -18.06 6.26 -15.01
N PHE A 90 -18.39 5.01 -14.67
CA PHE A 90 -19.78 4.60 -14.48
C PHE A 90 -20.42 5.29 -13.28
N MET A 91 -19.72 5.38 -12.14
CA MET A 91 -20.23 6.08 -10.96
C MET A 91 -20.43 7.57 -11.23
N GLY A 92 -19.47 8.21 -11.90
CA GLY A 92 -19.53 9.62 -12.30
C GLY A 92 -20.66 9.89 -13.29
N LEU A 93 -20.93 8.96 -14.21
CA LEU A 93 -22.07 9.04 -15.13
C LEU A 93 -23.41 8.92 -14.38
N ILE A 94 -23.53 8.01 -13.42
CA ILE A 94 -24.75 7.92 -12.60
C ILE A 94 -24.92 9.22 -11.80
N PHE A 95 -23.85 9.66 -11.13
CA PHE A 95 -23.86 10.89 -10.32
C PHE A 95 -24.04 12.16 -11.17
N SER A 96 -23.73 12.15 -12.47
CA SER A 96 -24.02 13.31 -13.32
C SER A 96 -25.51 13.58 -13.47
N HIS A 97 -26.37 12.60 -13.21
CA HIS A 97 -27.81 12.76 -13.21
C HIS A 97 -28.35 13.19 -11.83
N ALA A 98 -27.51 13.16 -10.79
CA ALA A 98 -27.87 13.66 -9.48
C ALA A 98 -27.98 15.20 -9.50
N TYR A 99 -29.03 15.71 -8.86
CA TYR A 99 -29.22 17.13 -8.62
C TYR A 99 -28.17 17.62 -7.60
N VAL A 100 -27.37 18.60 -8.03
CA VAL A 100 -26.40 19.31 -7.20
C VAL A 100 -26.52 20.79 -7.56
N ARG A 101 -26.93 21.62 -6.60
CA ARG A 101 -27.25 23.05 -6.83
C ARG A 101 -26.15 23.84 -7.55
N ARG A 102 -24.87 23.53 -7.29
CA ARG A 102 -23.72 24.21 -7.92
C ARG A 102 -23.03 23.29 -8.93
N ILE A 103 -23.09 23.66 -10.21
CA ILE A 103 -22.52 22.85 -11.30
C ILE A 103 -21.00 22.66 -11.18
N TRP A 104 -20.25 23.69 -10.76
CA TRP A 104 -18.80 23.58 -10.59
C TRP A 104 -18.43 22.54 -9.52
N LEU A 105 -19.21 22.49 -8.43
CA LEU A 105 -18.98 21.55 -7.34
C LEU A 105 -19.25 20.12 -7.82
N LYS A 106 -20.32 19.91 -8.59
CA LYS A 106 -20.63 18.62 -9.23
C LYS A 106 -19.46 18.14 -10.11
N ASN A 107 -18.92 19.02 -10.95
CA ASN A 107 -17.80 18.68 -11.82
C ASN A 107 -16.54 18.32 -11.02
N VAL A 108 -16.24 19.07 -9.95
CA VAL A 108 -15.12 18.76 -9.05
C VAL A 108 -15.30 17.37 -8.44
N ILE A 109 -16.48 17.06 -7.92
CA ILE A 109 -16.77 15.76 -7.30
C ILE A 109 -16.59 14.62 -8.31
N ILE A 110 -17.01 14.80 -9.57
CA ILE A 110 -16.87 13.78 -10.63
C ILE A 110 -15.40 13.55 -10.98
N ILE A 111 -14.59 14.61 -11.06
CA ILE A 111 -13.17 14.54 -11.49
C ILE A 111 -12.26 14.05 -10.35
N LEU A 112 -12.60 14.35 -9.10
CA LEU A 112 -11.78 14.06 -7.92
C LEU A 112 -11.27 12.62 -7.82
N PRO A 113 -12.09 11.55 -8.00
CA PRO A 113 -11.58 10.18 -7.92
C PRO A 113 -10.59 9.83 -9.04
N PHE A 114 -10.67 10.46 -10.22
CA PHE A 114 -9.70 10.28 -11.30
C PHE A 114 -8.34 10.91 -10.98
N ALA A 115 -8.37 12.11 -10.39
CA ALA A 115 -7.14 12.75 -9.91
C ALA A 115 -6.51 11.95 -8.76
N ALA A 116 -7.34 11.41 -7.86
CA ALA A 116 -6.89 10.60 -6.73
C ALA A 116 -6.20 9.30 -7.19
N ILE A 117 -6.80 8.52 -8.11
CA ILE A 117 -6.16 7.29 -8.60
C ILE A 117 -4.85 7.55 -9.36
N PHE A 118 -4.77 8.68 -10.07
CA PHE A 118 -3.53 9.06 -10.73
C PHE A 118 -2.42 9.34 -9.69
N LEU A 119 -2.73 10.12 -8.66
CA LEU A 119 -1.80 10.39 -7.56
C LEU A 119 -1.40 9.13 -6.80
N ASP A 120 -2.36 8.22 -6.59
CA ASP A 120 -2.12 6.93 -5.94
C ASP A 120 -1.07 6.10 -6.68
N VAL A 121 -1.31 5.84 -7.98
CA VAL A 121 -0.39 5.06 -8.80
C VAL A 121 0.97 5.76 -8.92
N MET A 122 1.01 7.09 -9.12
CA MET A 122 2.28 7.84 -9.17
C MET A 122 3.06 7.73 -7.86
N SER A 123 2.38 7.77 -6.71
CA SER A 123 3.05 7.67 -5.42
C SER A 123 3.70 6.30 -5.18
N TRP A 124 3.16 5.20 -5.74
CA TRP A 124 3.82 3.88 -5.68
C TRP A 124 5.16 3.84 -6.44
N TRP A 125 5.29 4.62 -7.51
CA TRP A 125 6.55 4.76 -8.23
C TRP A 125 7.52 5.66 -7.46
N LEU A 126 7.02 6.71 -6.82
CA LEU A 126 7.84 7.64 -6.06
C LEU A 126 8.34 7.08 -4.72
N THR A 127 7.66 6.09 -4.12
CA THR A 127 8.18 5.39 -2.92
C THR A 127 9.49 4.65 -3.17
N LYS A 128 9.83 4.34 -4.43
CA LYS A 128 11.17 3.84 -4.80
C LYS A 128 12.26 4.90 -4.67
N VAL A 129 11.90 6.18 -4.69
CA VAL A 129 12.83 7.31 -4.59
C VAL A 129 12.89 7.85 -3.16
N ALA A 130 11.74 7.95 -2.48
CA ALA A 130 11.70 8.39 -1.09
C ALA A 130 10.53 7.78 -0.31
N GLU A 131 10.80 7.35 0.92
CA GLU A 131 9.80 6.76 1.83
C GLU A 131 8.57 7.66 2.12
N PRO A 132 8.67 9.01 2.22
CA PRO A 132 7.52 9.87 2.55
C PRO A 132 6.38 9.83 1.53
N PHE A 133 6.63 9.38 0.30
CA PHE A 133 5.56 9.21 -0.69
C PHE A 133 4.52 8.16 -0.26
N GLY A 134 4.83 7.32 0.73
CA GLY A 134 3.88 6.41 1.35
C GLY A 134 2.66 7.12 1.96
N TYR A 135 2.83 8.33 2.50
CA TYR A 135 1.69 9.11 3.02
C TYR A 135 0.73 9.55 1.92
N ILE A 136 1.25 9.80 0.71
CA ILE A 136 0.44 10.19 -0.44
C ILE A 136 -0.45 9.02 -0.84
N ILE A 137 0.04 7.77 -0.83
CA ILE A 137 -0.75 6.55 -1.09
C ILE A 137 -2.00 6.50 -0.19
N PHE A 138 -1.81 6.67 1.12
CA PHE A 138 -2.92 6.63 2.06
C PHE A 138 -3.90 7.79 1.83
N ALA A 139 -3.38 8.99 1.57
CA ALA A 139 -4.21 10.17 1.33
C ALA A 139 -5.01 10.06 0.03
N SER A 140 -4.39 9.61 -1.07
CA SER A 140 -5.06 9.40 -2.36
C SER A 140 -6.10 8.29 -2.28
N GLY A 141 -5.77 7.17 -1.62
CA GLY A 141 -6.71 6.07 -1.39
C GLY A 141 -7.93 6.51 -0.58
N ALA A 142 -7.72 7.26 0.50
CA ALA A 142 -8.81 7.81 1.31
C ALA A 142 -9.67 8.81 0.52
N LEU A 143 -9.05 9.73 -0.21
CA LEU A 143 -9.74 10.70 -1.06
C LEU A 143 -10.60 10.02 -2.13
N MET A 144 -10.05 8.99 -2.76
CA MET A 144 -10.74 8.16 -3.75
C MET A 144 -11.96 7.46 -3.14
N GLY A 145 -11.78 6.79 -1.99
CA GLY A 145 -12.86 6.10 -1.29
C GLY A 145 -13.98 7.04 -0.83
N VAL A 146 -13.63 8.19 -0.23
CA VAL A 146 -14.61 9.19 0.21
C VAL A 146 -15.36 9.79 -0.98
N SER A 147 -14.66 10.09 -2.08
CA SER A 147 -15.29 10.63 -3.29
C SER A 147 -16.30 9.65 -3.88
N PHE A 148 -15.92 8.37 -3.99
CA PHE A 148 -16.81 7.31 -4.47
C PHE A 148 -18.01 7.11 -3.54
N ALA A 149 -17.78 7.03 -2.23
CA ALA A 149 -18.84 6.85 -1.24
C ALA A 149 -19.84 8.02 -1.27
N PHE A 150 -19.35 9.26 -1.40
CA PHE A 150 -20.21 10.43 -1.54
C PHE A 150 -21.08 10.35 -2.81
N GLN A 151 -20.46 10.09 -3.97
CA GLN A 151 -21.20 9.97 -5.24
C GLN A 151 -22.26 8.87 -5.17
N TRP A 152 -21.91 7.72 -4.61
CA TRP A 152 -22.82 6.59 -4.44
C TRP A 152 -23.97 6.94 -3.49
N CYS A 153 -23.68 7.41 -2.27
CA CYS A 153 -24.69 7.74 -1.27
C CYS A 153 -25.68 8.79 -1.78
N VAL A 154 -25.19 9.85 -2.44
CA VAL A 154 -26.05 10.91 -2.98
C VAL A 154 -26.90 10.37 -4.11
N SER A 155 -26.33 9.59 -5.03
CA SER A 155 -27.09 9.01 -6.15
C SER A 155 -28.18 8.06 -5.65
N MET A 156 -27.85 7.17 -4.70
CA MET A 156 -28.83 6.26 -4.10
C MET A 156 -29.88 7.04 -3.30
N TYR A 157 -29.49 8.03 -2.50
CA TYR A 157 -30.47 8.84 -1.79
C TYR A 157 -31.45 9.53 -2.75
N GLN A 158 -30.94 10.08 -3.85
CA GLN A 158 -31.77 10.80 -4.80
C GLN A 158 -32.69 9.92 -5.63
N LEU A 159 -32.27 8.70 -5.96
CA LEU A 159 -33.11 7.76 -6.69
C LEU A 159 -34.32 7.27 -5.87
N TRP A 160 -34.16 7.07 -4.55
CA TRP A 160 -35.23 6.50 -3.73
C TRP A 160 -36.06 7.52 -2.95
N PHE A 161 -35.48 8.65 -2.53
CA PHE A 161 -36.10 9.51 -1.52
C PHE A 161 -36.21 10.99 -1.91
N PHE A 162 -35.49 11.44 -2.94
CA PHE A 162 -35.47 12.85 -3.28
C PHE A 162 -36.71 13.28 -4.05
N LYS A 163 -37.25 14.44 -3.67
CA LYS A 163 -38.27 15.17 -4.41
C LYS A 163 -37.68 16.50 -4.83
N CYS A 164 -37.86 16.86 -6.10
CA CYS A 164 -37.40 18.13 -6.62
C CYS A 164 -38.07 19.29 -5.87
N PRO A 165 -37.34 20.33 -5.45
CA PRO A 165 -37.94 21.56 -4.92
C PRO A 165 -38.84 22.24 -5.96
N ASP A 166 -40.01 22.74 -5.54
CA ASP A 166 -41.03 23.32 -6.44
C ASP A 166 -40.57 24.63 -7.13
N ASP A 167 -39.53 25.27 -6.61
CA ASP A 167 -38.99 26.56 -7.03
C ASP A 167 -37.75 26.46 -7.95
N GLU A 168 -37.19 25.27 -8.13
CA GLU A 168 -36.04 25.04 -9.02
C GLU A 168 -36.37 24.01 -10.09
N VAL A 169 -36.01 24.31 -11.35
CA VAL A 169 -36.00 23.27 -12.38
C VAL A 169 -34.87 22.31 -12.03
N CYS A 170 -35.20 21.10 -11.59
CA CYS A 170 -34.24 20.00 -11.57
C CYS A 170 -33.89 19.65 -13.02
N VAL A 171 -33.07 20.49 -13.63
CA VAL A 171 -32.47 20.19 -14.93
C VAL A 171 -31.50 19.04 -14.65
N VAL A 172 -31.99 17.83 -14.87
CA VAL A 172 -31.15 16.67 -15.12
C VAL A 172 -30.70 16.85 -16.58
N PRO A 173 -29.45 17.29 -16.83
CA PRO A 173 -28.92 17.29 -18.20
C PRO A 173 -28.79 15.86 -18.73
#